data_AF-A0AAD8BQW6-F1
#
_entry.id   AF-A0AAD8BQW6-F1
#
_cell.length_a   1.000
_cell.length_b   1.000
_cell.length_c   1.000
_cell.angle_alpha   90.00
_cell.angle_beta   90.00
_cell.angle_gamma   90.00
#
_symmetry.space_group_name_H-M   'P 1'
#
loop_
_entity.id
_entity.type
_entity.pdbx_description
1 polymer ?
#
loop_
_entity_poly.entity_id
_entity_poly.type
_entity_poly.pdbx_seq_one_letter_code
_entity_poly.pdbx_strand_id
1 'polypeptide(L)'
;MLFQIITGIKMSSNVDTRAANKCPVFGHSCEMVTNVLPTYMDMMKYSVTSDQAKEPVVSEIAEIVATDIEAVWHNASIPVVSHTRILKLIRNSHDELRKLMKPFKERKADNKYLLKLQEYADKSRQKLFDIAICKCVPGNCGCAKPPQEEHFLQDQRTLRIMFIGSVDRVSSAKLKKHYDRKLKEDSRAKKAPKLDLIDQCPGVIDLNNDDSSDAEIGLDEDLSQTEAESNTMITDTETPTSSKPSSSQMRRKLPKLAKICDRFTASDRVGAAVATAVLEDFGIGCDGTATNTGPAGGIIRLLEIKLGRPLQWLPCLLHANELPLCHLIKHLDGKTTGPQGFSGPIGSALLNCELQPVYNFVAISSSIPDVSLSELSTDQRYLHEMCLSVMTGCCSEELARRNPGKMAHSRWLTTAKRILRLYISQQNPTHSLQMLATYIMQV
;
A
#
# COMPACT_ATOMS: atom_id res chain seq x y z
N MET A 1 -18.63 -8.54 19.71
CA MET A 1 -17.28 -8.09 19.30
C MET A 1 -16.37 -9.30 19.04
N LEU A 2 -16.67 -10.47 19.63
CA LEU A 2 -16.22 -11.82 19.20
C LEU A 2 -16.05 -12.03 17.68
N PHE A 3 -16.95 -11.54 16.82
CA PHE A 3 -16.83 -11.70 15.36
C PHE A 3 -15.56 -11.08 14.77
N GLN A 4 -15.12 -9.91 15.28
CA GLN A 4 -13.89 -9.26 14.81
C GLN A 4 -12.62 -9.85 15.45
N ILE A 5 -12.75 -10.48 16.64
CA ILE A 5 -11.68 -11.19 17.35
C ILE A 5 -11.38 -12.53 16.66
N ILE A 6 -12.42 -13.21 16.18
CA ILE A 6 -12.35 -14.51 15.50
C ILE A 6 -11.84 -14.34 14.06
N THR A 7 -12.22 -13.28 13.33
CA THR A 7 -11.70 -12.98 11.98
C THR A 7 -10.36 -12.26 11.98
N GLY A 8 -9.62 -12.26 13.10
CA GLY A 8 -8.34 -11.58 13.24
C GLY A 8 -7.44 -11.88 12.04
N ILE A 9 -6.99 -10.79 11.38
CA ILE A 9 -6.17 -10.80 10.17
C ILE A 9 -4.99 -11.76 10.39
N LYS A 10 -5.08 -12.94 9.75
CA LYS A 10 -3.94 -13.82 9.56
C LYS A 10 -3.00 -13.10 8.60
N MET A 11 -1.85 -12.66 9.09
CA MET A 11 -0.66 -12.70 8.24
C MET A 11 -0.39 -14.18 7.96
N SER A 12 -0.93 -14.66 6.83
CA SER A 12 -0.66 -16.01 6.35
C SER A 12 0.78 -16.07 5.87
N SER A 13 1.67 -16.64 6.70
CA SER A 13 2.87 -17.27 6.20
C SER A 13 2.44 -18.46 5.34
N ASN A 14 2.99 -18.53 4.12
CA ASN A 14 2.58 -19.39 3.00
C ASN A 14 1.18 -19.14 2.45
N VAL A 15 1.04 -18.00 1.77
CA VAL A 15 0.20 -17.97 0.58
C VAL A 15 1.03 -18.58 -0.54
N ASP A 16 0.66 -19.77 -1.00
CA ASP A 16 0.92 -20.15 -2.38
C ASP A 16 0.20 -19.10 -3.24
N THR A 17 0.96 -18.08 -3.63
CA THR A 17 0.46 -17.02 -4.50
C THR A 17 -0.03 -17.71 -5.77
N ARG A 18 -1.32 -17.58 -6.07
CA ARG A 18 -1.87 -17.78 -7.42
C ARG A 18 -0.86 -17.18 -8.37
N ALA A 19 -0.28 -18.02 -9.24
CA ALA A 19 0.86 -17.70 -10.08
C ALA A 19 0.76 -16.26 -10.63
N ALA A 20 1.42 -15.32 -9.95
CA ALA A 20 1.75 -14.04 -10.54
C ALA A 20 2.56 -14.37 -11.79
N ASN A 21 2.31 -13.68 -12.90
CA ASN A 21 2.96 -13.88 -14.19
C ASN A 21 4.49 -13.92 -14.04
N LYS A 22 5.03 -15.09 -13.71
CA LYS A 22 6.45 -15.30 -13.43
C LYS A 22 7.09 -15.60 -14.76
N CYS A 23 7.74 -14.60 -15.32
CA CYS A 23 8.59 -14.81 -16.48
C CYS A 23 9.70 -15.81 -16.08
N PRO A 24 9.89 -16.94 -16.77
CA PRO A 24 10.96 -17.88 -16.44
C PRO A 24 12.37 -17.28 -16.51
N VAL A 25 12.52 -16.17 -17.24
CA VAL A 25 13.79 -15.45 -17.42
C VAL A 25 13.97 -14.33 -16.38
N PHE A 26 12.92 -13.53 -16.15
CA PHE A 26 13.03 -12.32 -15.35
C PHE A 26 12.38 -12.42 -13.96
N GLY A 27 11.64 -13.50 -13.69
CA GLY A 27 10.94 -13.69 -12.43
C GLY A 27 9.65 -12.88 -12.34
N HIS A 28 9.35 -12.36 -11.15
CA HIS A 28 8.15 -11.57 -10.89
C HIS A 28 8.25 -10.18 -11.53
N SER A 29 7.10 -9.70 -11.96
CA SER A 29 6.90 -8.34 -12.44
C SER A 29 7.17 -7.34 -11.31
N CYS A 30 7.66 -6.14 -11.65
CA CYS A 30 8.09 -5.13 -10.68
C CYS A 30 7.65 -3.75 -11.16
N GLU A 31 7.37 -2.85 -10.22
CA GLU A 31 7.12 -1.43 -10.53
C GLU A 31 8.39 -0.77 -11.09
N MET A 32 8.20 0.25 -11.93
CA MET A 32 9.32 0.98 -12.50
C MET A 32 9.98 1.88 -11.46
N VAL A 33 11.26 1.62 -11.23
CA VAL A 33 12.09 2.43 -10.34
C VAL A 33 12.35 3.79 -11.00
N THR A 34 12.07 4.88 -10.29
CA THR A 34 12.11 6.25 -10.83
C THR A 34 13.35 7.05 -10.43
N ASN A 35 14.16 6.54 -9.50
CA ASN A 35 15.37 7.20 -8.99
C ASN A 35 16.69 6.72 -9.64
N VAL A 36 16.63 5.81 -10.62
CA VAL A 36 17.77 5.37 -11.46
C VAL A 36 17.31 5.15 -12.90
N LEU A 37 18.21 5.15 -13.88
CA LEU A 37 17.82 4.91 -15.27
C LEU A 37 17.56 3.41 -15.53
N PRO A 38 16.44 3.01 -16.17
CA PRO A 38 16.03 1.62 -16.26
C PRO A 38 16.97 0.76 -17.13
N THR A 39 17.17 -0.50 -16.72
CA THR A 39 17.83 -1.55 -17.52
C THR A 39 16.86 -2.22 -18.49
N TYR A 40 17.37 -3.06 -19.40
CA TYR A 40 16.52 -3.94 -20.19
C TYR A 40 15.70 -4.88 -19.29
N MET A 41 16.25 -5.36 -18.17
CA MET A 41 15.51 -6.20 -17.21
C MET A 41 14.37 -5.44 -16.54
N ASP A 42 14.60 -4.18 -16.12
CA ASP A 42 13.59 -3.35 -15.46
C ASP A 42 12.43 -3.06 -16.42
N MET A 43 12.74 -2.69 -17.66
CA MET A 43 11.74 -2.50 -18.72
C MET A 43 10.92 -3.78 -18.95
N MET A 44 11.59 -4.93 -19.11
CA MET A 44 10.89 -6.20 -19.39
C MET A 44 10.03 -6.67 -18.22
N LYS A 45 10.45 -6.44 -16.97
CA LYS A 45 9.65 -6.76 -15.77
C LYS A 45 8.42 -5.87 -15.64
N TYR A 46 8.56 -4.59 -15.99
CA TYR A 46 7.46 -3.64 -15.97
C TYR A 46 6.42 -3.99 -17.05
N SER A 47 6.85 -4.34 -18.26
CA SER A 47 5.96 -4.77 -19.34
C SER A 47 5.10 -6.01 -19.01
N VAL A 48 5.55 -6.89 -18.12
CA VAL A 48 4.82 -8.12 -17.72
C VAL A 48 3.71 -7.84 -16.69
N THR A 49 3.70 -6.66 -16.03
CA THR A 49 2.66 -6.28 -15.04
C THR A 49 1.29 -5.94 -15.65
N SER A 50 1.19 -5.67 -16.96
CA SER A 50 0.04 -4.96 -17.55
C SER A 50 -1.14 -5.83 -18.01
N ASP A 51 -1.20 -7.13 -17.68
CA ASP A 51 -2.32 -8.01 -18.06
C ASP A 51 -3.49 -7.98 -17.04
N GLN A 52 -4.14 -6.83 -16.86
CA GLN A 52 -5.36 -6.73 -16.07
C GLN A 52 -6.60 -6.41 -16.91
N ALA A 53 -7.52 -7.38 -16.93
CA ALA A 53 -8.93 -7.29 -17.34
C ALA A 53 -9.22 -6.77 -18.77
N LYS A 54 -9.42 -7.73 -19.70
CA LYS A 54 -9.42 -7.64 -21.17
C LYS A 54 -8.02 -7.41 -21.72
N GLU A 55 -7.49 -8.40 -22.45
CA GLU A 55 -6.13 -8.38 -23.04
C GLU A 55 -5.87 -7.03 -23.73
N PRO A 56 -5.04 -6.16 -23.15
CA PRO A 56 -4.57 -5.00 -23.87
C PRO A 56 -3.66 -5.51 -24.98
N VAL A 57 -3.84 -5.02 -26.20
CA VAL A 57 -3.01 -5.43 -27.33
C VAL A 57 -1.56 -5.12 -26.96
N VAL A 58 -0.59 -5.98 -27.30
CA VAL A 58 0.85 -5.79 -27.02
C VAL A 58 1.36 -4.37 -27.34
N SER A 59 0.69 -3.67 -28.27
CA SER A 59 0.93 -2.27 -28.57
C SER A 59 0.59 -1.30 -27.43
N GLU A 60 -0.52 -1.49 -26.72
CA GLU A 60 -0.96 -0.63 -25.61
C GLU A 60 -0.04 -0.76 -24.40
N ILE A 61 0.43 -1.98 -24.11
CA ILE A 61 1.42 -2.22 -23.05
C ILE A 61 2.74 -1.49 -23.38
N ALA A 62 3.18 -1.56 -24.64
CA ALA A 62 4.40 -0.87 -25.07
C ALA A 62 4.29 0.66 -24.96
N GLU A 63 3.11 1.23 -25.19
CA GLU A 63 2.83 2.67 -25.05
C GLU A 63 2.93 3.13 -23.58
N ILE A 64 2.35 2.38 -22.65
CA ILE A 64 2.43 2.67 -21.21
C ILE A 64 3.89 2.60 -20.75
N VAL A 65 4.58 1.51 -21.10
CA VAL A 65 5.99 1.30 -20.73
C VAL A 65 6.88 2.39 -21.33
N ALA A 66 6.68 2.77 -22.60
CA ALA A 66 7.45 3.83 -23.24
C ALA A 66 7.26 5.17 -22.54
N THR A 67 6.01 5.55 -22.22
CA THR A 67 5.67 6.80 -21.56
C THR A 67 6.33 6.92 -20.20
N ASP A 68 6.25 5.86 -19.40
CA ASP A 68 6.80 5.87 -18.05
C ASP A 68 8.33 5.85 -18.07
N ILE A 69 8.96 5.14 -19.03
CA ILE A 69 10.42 5.18 -19.21
C ILE A 69 10.87 6.58 -19.60
N GLU A 70 10.18 7.24 -20.54
CA GLU A 70 10.47 8.63 -20.92
C GLU A 70 10.44 9.56 -19.72
N ALA A 71 9.45 9.40 -18.82
CA ALA A 71 9.36 10.20 -17.61
C ALA A 71 10.59 10.05 -16.70
N VAL A 72 11.12 8.83 -16.52
CA VAL A 72 12.34 8.60 -15.72
C VAL A 72 13.56 9.30 -16.33
N TRP A 73 13.71 9.24 -17.65
CA TRP A 73 14.82 9.92 -18.34
C TRP A 73 14.66 11.45 -18.35
N HIS A 74 13.42 11.96 -18.40
CA HIS A 74 13.12 13.37 -18.25
C HIS A 74 13.39 13.89 -16.84
N ASN A 75 13.12 13.10 -15.80
CA ASN A 75 13.48 13.44 -14.42
C ASN A 75 15.00 13.57 -14.24
N ALA A 76 15.78 12.81 -15.01
CA ALA A 76 17.23 12.93 -15.07
C ALA A 76 17.72 14.10 -15.95
N SER A 77 16.82 14.91 -16.52
CA SER A 77 17.15 16.00 -17.46
C SER A 77 17.96 15.56 -18.69
N ILE A 78 17.84 14.30 -19.11
CA ILE A 78 18.57 13.74 -20.27
C ILE A 78 17.68 13.78 -21.52
N PRO A 79 18.13 14.38 -22.64
CA PRO A 79 17.41 14.30 -23.91
C PRO A 79 17.32 12.86 -24.45
N VAL A 80 16.11 12.43 -24.80
CA VAL A 80 15.80 11.08 -25.29
C VAL A 80 15.47 11.04 -26.78
N VAL A 81 15.68 9.88 -27.42
CA VAL A 81 15.26 9.61 -28.80
C VAL A 81 13.74 9.69 -28.96
N SER A 82 13.23 9.70 -30.19
CA SER A 82 11.79 9.81 -30.43
C SER A 82 10.98 8.66 -29.81
N HIS A 83 9.77 8.95 -29.37
CA HIS A 83 8.83 7.98 -28.80
C HIS A 83 8.65 6.74 -29.69
N THR A 84 8.50 6.93 -31.00
CA THR A 84 8.40 5.84 -31.98
C THR A 84 9.65 4.94 -31.99
N ARG A 85 10.84 5.50 -31.75
CA ARG A 85 12.08 4.70 -31.64
C ARG A 85 12.08 3.88 -30.36
N ILE A 86 11.58 4.42 -29.25
CA ILE A 86 11.48 3.74 -27.95
C ILE A 86 10.52 2.55 -28.07
N LEU A 87 9.34 2.74 -28.65
CA LEU A 87 8.39 1.65 -28.95
C LEU A 87 9.02 0.54 -29.80
N LYS A 88 9.83 0.89 -30.81
CA LYS A 88 10.57 -0.10 -31.62
C LYS A 88 11.58 -0.87 -30.77
N LEU A 89 12.29 -0.21 -29.84
CA LEU A 89 13.24 -0.88 -28.95
C LEU A 89 12.54 -1.87 -28.02
N ILE A 90 11.41 -1.47 -27.42
CA ILE A 90 10.59 -2.33 -26.56
C ILE A 90 10.10 -3.56 -27.35
N ARG A 91 9.51 -3.35 -28.54
CA ARG A 91 9.04 -4.45 -29.40
C ARG A 91 10.15 -5.43 -29.76
N ASN A 92 11.34 -4.92 -30.13
CA ASN A 92 12.49 -5.77 -30.43
C ASN A 92 12.91 -6.63 -29.23
N SER A 93 12.92 -6.06 -28.02
CA SER A 93 13.23 -6.80 -26.80
C SER A 93 12.18 -7.87 -26.48
N HIS A 94 10.89 -7.59 -26.69
CA HIS A 94 9.84 -8.59 -26.57
C HIS A 94 9.97 -9.72 -27.60
N ASP A 95 10.36 -9.40 -28.84
CA ASP A 95 10.59 -10.40 -29.88
C ASP A 95 11.79 -11.30 -29.57
N GLU A 96 12.88 -10.74 -29.04
CA GLU A 96 14.03 -11.51 -28.56
C GLU A 96 13.65 -12.47 -27.43
N LEU A 97 12.91 -11.98 -26.42
CA LEU A 97 12.42 -12.82 -25.34
C LEU A 97 11.48 -13.91 -25.87
N ARG A 98 10.57 -13.59 -26.80
CA ARG A 98 9.65 -14.56 -27.40
C ARG A 98 10.41 -15.67 -28.14
N LYS A 99 11.42 -15.31 -28.94
CA LYS A 99 12.29 -16.27 -29.64
C LYS A 99 13.03 -17.17 -28.64
N LEU A 100 13.52 -16.58 -27.56
CA LEU A 100 14.20 -17.32 -26.50
C LEU A 100 13.24 -18.27 -25.75
N MET A 101 11.99 -17.87 -25.53
CA MET A 101 10.98 -18.66 -24.83
C MET A 101 10.30 -19.74 -25.69
N LYS A 102 10.38 -19.65 -27.02
CA LYS A 102 9.76 -20.62 -27.94
C LYS A 102 10.09 -22.09 -27.63
N PRO A 103 11.37 -22.51 -27.41
CA PRO A 103 11.71 -23.89 -27.06
C PRO A 103 11.59 -24.23 -25.56
N PHE A 104 11.11 -23.32 -24.70
CA PHE A 104 11.16 -23.48 -23.25
C PHE A 104 10.45 -24.73 -22.73
N LYS A 105 9.26 -25.03 -23.26
CA LYS A 105 8.46 -26.19 -22.82
C LYS A 105 9.19 -27.52 -23.01
N GLU A 106 9.93 -27.64 -24.11
CA GLU A 106 10.65 -28.86 -24.51
C GLU A 106 12.03 -28.95 -23.85
N ARG A 107 12.68 -27.81 -23.58
CA ARG A 107 14.07 -27.74 -23.08
C ARG A 107 14.19 -27.32 -21.62
N LYS A 108 13.11 -27.33 -20.85
CA LYS A 108 13.11 -26.92 -19.43
C LYS A 108 14.07 -27.71 -18.52
N ALA A 109 14.49 -28.89 -18.94
CA ALA A 109 15.44 -29.75 -18.22
C ALA A 109 16.86 -29.75 -18.84
N ASP A 110 17.08 -29.04 -19.95
CA ASP A 110 18.39 -28.93 -20.61
C ASP A 110 19.22 -27.85 -19.91
N ASN A 111 20.26 -28.28 -19.19
CA ASN A 111 21.17 -27.40 -18.46
C ASN A 111 21.86 -26.37 -19.37
N LYS A 112 22.21 -26.73 -20.62
CA LYS A 112 22.84 -25.79 -21.56
C LYS A 112 21.87 -24.67 -21.96
N TYR A 113 20.59 -25.02 -22.11
CA TYR A 113 19.53 -24.06 -22.40
C TYR A 113 19.20 -23.18 -21.18
N LEU A 114 19.15 -23.74 -19.97
CA LEU A 114 18.96 -22.97 -18.73
C LEU A 114 20.09 -21.97 -18.50
N LEU A 115 21.35 -22.35 -18.71
CA LEU A 115 22.50 -21.43 -18.67
C LEU A 115 22.34 -20.28 -19.69
N LYS A 116 21.85 -20.58 -20.89
CA LYS A 116 21.56 -19.54 -21.90
C LYS A 116 20.45 -18.57 -21.45
N LEU A 117 19.43 -19.03 -20.73
CA LEU A 117 18.41 -18.16 -20.15
C LEU A 117 19.00 -17.25 -19.07
N GLN A 118 19.84 -17.81 -18.22
CA GLN A 118 20.54 -17.07 -17.17
C GLN A 118 21.48 -16.01 -17.76
N GLU A 119 22.30 -16.36 -18.74
CA GLU A 119 23.16 -15.40 -19.43
C GLU A 119 22.38 -14.24 -20.07
N TYR A 120 21.21 -14.53 -20.65
CA TYR A 120 20.35 -13.49 -21.21
C TYR A 120 19.77 -12.59 -20.12
N ALA A 121 19.37 -13.17 -18.98
CA ALA A 121 18.90 -12.41 -17.83
C ALA A 121 20.01 -11.51 -17.25
N ASP A 122 21.23 -12.03 -17.08
CA ASP A 122 22.38 -11.29 -16.54
C ASP A 122 22.79 -10.15 -17.48
N LYS A 123 22.84 -10.42 -18.80
CA LYS A 123 23.08 -9.38 -19.82
C LYS A 123 22.01 -8.29 -19.77
N SER A 124 20.73 -8.66 -19.64
CA SER A 124 19.63 -7.71 -19.56
C SER A 124 19.64 -6.88 -18.28
N ARG A 125 20.14 -7.46 -17.17
CA ARG A 125 20.30 -6.79 -15.88
C ARG A 125 21.42 -5.75 -15.90
N GLN A 126 22.53 -6.04 -16.58
CA GLN A 126 23.68 -5.13 -16.63
C GLN A 126 23.53 -4.05 -17.70
N LYS A 127 22.77 -4.33 -18.77
CA LYS A 127 22.63 -3.42 -19.91
C LYS A 127 21.57 -2.35 -19.64
N LEU A 128 21.99 -1.09 -19.66
CA LEU A 128 21.11 0.07 -19.62
C LEU A 128 20.14 0.06 -20.81
N PHE A 129 18.84 0.32 -20.57
CA PHE A 129 17.87 0.58 -21.64
C PHE A 129 18.07 2.00 -22.16
N ASP A 130 19.20 2.21 -22.83
CA ASP A 130 19.73 3.53 -23.14
C ASP A 130 18.94 4.22 -24.26
N ILE A 131 18.03 5.11 -23.88
CA ILE A 131 17.23 5.92 -24.81
C ILE A 131 17.77 7.35 -24.98
N ALA A 132 18.96 7.67 -24.46
CA ALA A 132 19.58 8.99 -24.68
C ALA A 132 19.80 9.27 -26.17
N ILE A 133 19.61 10.53 -26.59
CA ILE A 133 19.98 10.98 -27.96
C ILE A 133 21.50 10.82 -28.16
N CYS A 134 22.28 11.25 -27.16
CA CYS A 134 23.72 11.23 -27.26
C CYS A 134 24.31 9.88 -26.84
N LYS A 135 25.05 9.25 -27.76
CA LYS A 135 25.84 8.02 -27.50
C LYS A 135 27.35 8.24 -27.50
N CYS A 136 27.80 9.50 -27.50
CA CYS A 136 29.21 9.85 -27.60
C CYS A 136 29.99 9.44 -26.34
N VAL A 137 31.30 9.25 -26.55
CA VAL A 137 32.28 9.01 -25.48
C VAL A 137 32.42 10.29 -24.62
N PRO A 138 32.54 10.17 -23.29
CA PRO A 138 32.79 11.29 -22.39
C PRO A 138 34.00 12.13 -22.82
N GLY A 139 33.87 13.46 -22.75
CA GLY A 139 34.97 14.39 -23.02
C GLY A 139 35.20 14.77 -24.49
N ASN A 140 34.41 14.23 -25.44
CA ASN A 140 34.58 14.56 -26.88
C ASN A 140 33.24 14.74 -27.63
N CYS A 141 32.21 15.33 -26.99
CA CYS A 141 30.87 15.52 -27.54
C CYS A 141 30.51 17.00 -27.66
N GLY A 142 30.22 17.47 -28.88
CA GLY A 142 29.65 18.80 -29.16
C GLY A 142 28.12 18.85 -29.07
N CYS A 143 27.52 17.85 -28.43
CA CYS A 143 26.08 17.71 -28.30
C CYS A 143 25.59 18.55 -27.10
N ALA A 144 24.40 19.16 -27.19
CA ALA A 144 23.83 19.99 -26.12
C ALA A 144 23.45 19.17 -24.87
N LYS A 145 24.45 18.76 -24.09
CA LYS A 145 24.28 18.17 -22.75
C LYS A 145 24.55 19.27 -21.71
N PRO A 146 23.73 19.38 -20.67
CA PRO A 146 24.17 20.10 -19.48
C PRO A 146 25.35 19.31 -18.81
N PRO A 147 26.42 19.99 -18.34
CA PRO A 147 27.68 19.34 -17.93
C PRO A 147 27.58 18.41 -16.72
N GLN A 148 26.60 18.61 -15.83
CA GLN A 148 26.46 17.83 -14.59
C GLN A 148 25.89 16.42 -14.85
N GLU A 149 25.11 16.29 -15.92
CA GLU A 149 24.37 15.09 -16.32
C GLU A 149 25.23 14.12 -17.16
N GLU A 150 26.40 14.57 -17.64
CA GLU A 150 27.35 13.71 -18.36
C GLU A 150 27.98 12.66 -17.43
N HIS A 151 28.41 13.06 -16.24
CA HIS A 151 28.95 12.14 -15.23
C HIS A 151 27.92 11.13 -14.77
N PHE A 152 26.68 11.58 -14.55
CA PHE A 152 25.56 10.70 -14.20
C PHE A 152 25.27 9.68 -15.31
N LEU A 153 25.16 10.10 -16.56
CA LEU A 153 24.90 9.19 -17.67
C LEU A 153 26.05 8.19 -17.88
N GLN A 154 27.30 8.60 -17.64
CA GLN A 154 28.46 7.71 -17.69
C GLN A 154 28.43 6.67 -16.56
N ASP A 155 28.13 7.09 -15.33
CA ASP A 155 27.93 6.19 -14.20
C ASP A 155 26.81 5.17 -14.51
N GLN A 156 25.66 5.62 -15.00
CA GLN A 156 24.52 4.76 -15.31
C GLN A 156 24.78 3.78 -16.46
N ARG A 157 25.76 4.07 -17.34
CA ARG A 157 26.24 3.16 -18.39
C ARG A 157 27.29 2.16 -17.89
N THR A 158 27.85 2.37 -16.70
CA THR A 158 28.97 1.59 -16.15
C THR A 158 28.64 1.02 -14.77
N LEU A 159 28.99 1.75 -13.70
CA LEU A 159 28.92 1.28 -12.31
C LEU A 159 27.52 1.38 -11.70
N ARG A 160 26.68 2.29 -12.22
CA ARG A 160 25.28 2.53 -11.79
C ARG A 160 25.15 2.82 -10.28
N ILE A 161 26.03 3.65 -9.74
CA ILE A 161 26.08 3.99 -8.31
C ILE A 161 25.27 5.26 -8.01
N MET A 162 25.14 6.17 -8.97
CA MET A 162 24.46 7.45 -8.77
C MET A 162 22.93 7.30 -8.86
N PHE A 163 22.23 8.17 -8.14
CA PHE A 163 20.76 8.23 -8.10
C PHE A 163 20.26 9.61 -8.52
N ILE A 164 19.06 9.66 -9.09
CA ILE A 164 18.35 10.91 -9.41
C ILE A 164 17.85 11.50 -8.09
N GLY A 165 18.42 12.64 -7.68
CA GLY A 165 18.03 13.35 -6.46
C GLY A 165 16.65 14.03 -6.57
N SER A 166 16.09 14.45 -5.43
CA SER A 166 14.86 15.26 -5.41
C SER A 166 15.11 16.63 -6.06
N VAL A 167 14.51 16.86 -7.23
CA VAL A 167 14.59 18.14 -7.94
C VAL A 167 13.88 19.22 -7.12
N ASP A 168 14.56 20.34 -6.84
CA ASP A 168 13.95 21.49 -6.18
C ASP A 168 12.68 21.95 -6.93
N ARG A 169 11.65 22.40 -6.19
CA ARG A 169 10.35 22.80 -6.73
C ARG A 169 10.49 23.89 -7.79
N VAL A 170 11.47 24.77 -7.63
CA VAL A 170 11.75 25.86 -8.57
C VAL A 170 12.33 25.32 -9.88
N SER A 171 13.29 24.40 -9.80
CA SER A 171 13.89 23.74 -10.97
C SER A 171 12.87 22.88 -11.71
N SER A 172 12.01 22.15 -10.99
CA SER A 172 10.91 21.35 -11.55
C SER A 172 9.90 22.23 -12.31
N ALA A 173 9.55 23.39 -11.76
CA ALA A 173 8.64 24.33 -12.42
C ALA A 173 9.24 24.94 -13.69
N LYS A 174 10.55 25.23 -13.71
CA LYS A 174 11.26 25.71 -14.91
C LYS A 174 11.34 24.63 -15.99
N LEU A 175 11.66 23.39 -15.62
CA LEU A 175 11.74 22.25 -16.55
C LEU A 175 10.38 21.94 -17.18
N LYS A 176 9.31 21.95 -16.37
CA LYS A 176 7.93 21.77 -16.83
C LYS A 176 7.51 22.86 -17.82
N LYS A 177 7.81 24.12 -17.53
CA LYS A 177 7.56 25.24 -18.47
C LYS A 177 8.32 25.06 -19.80
N HIS A 178 9.57 24.58 -19.75
CA HIS A 178 10.35 24.30 -20.95
C HIS A 178 9.77 23.16 -21.79
N TYR A 179 9.35 22.07 -21.14
CA TYR A 179 8.70 20.92 -21.79
C TYR A 179 7.36 21.32 -22.42
N ASP A 180 6.53 22.07 -21.70
CA ASP A 180 5.25 22.57 -22.19
C ASP A 180 5.43 23.51 -23.40
N ARG A 181 6.51 24.32 -23.42
CA ARG A 181 6.86 25.16 -24.56
C ARG A 181 7.24 24.31 -25.78
N LYS A 182 8.08 23.30 -25.59
CA LYS A 182 8.51 22.39 -26.67
C LYS A 182 7.33 21.61 -27.27
N LEU A 183 6.42 21.09 -26.44
CA LEU A 183 5.19 20.44 -26.91
C LEU A 183 4.30 21.39 -27.73
N LYS A 184 4.19 22.66 -27.32
CA LYS A 184 3.44 23.68 -28.06
C LYS A 184 4.11 24.04 -29.39
N GLU A 185 5.43 24.13 -29.43
CA GLU A 185 6.20 24.35 -30.66
C GLU A 185 6.07 23.18 -31.64
N ASP A 186 6.22 21.94 -31.17
CA ASP A 186 6.03 20.73 -31.98
C ASP A 186 4.59 20.62 -32.52
N SER A 187 3.60 21.08 -31.74
CA SER A 187 2.19 21.13 -32.15
C SER A 187 1.91 22.23 -33.19
N ARG A 188 2.65 23.35 -33.14
CA ARG A 188 2.57 24.43 -34.13
C ARG A 188 3.26 24.04 -35.44
N ALA A 189 4.42 23.39 -35.36
CA ALA A 189 5.14 22.87 -36.53
C ALA A 189 4.31 21.82 -37.31
N LYS A 190 3.46 21.05 -36.62
CA LYS A 190 2.52 20.09 -37.24
C LYS A 190 1.25 20.74 -37.83
N LYS A 191 0.97 22.01 -37.54
CA LYS A 191 -0.21 22.76 -38.03
C LYS A 191 0.11 23.77 -39.14
N ALA A 192 1.37 23.92 -39.53
CA ALA A 192 1.74 24.79 -40.63
C ALA A 192 1.18 24.26 -41.97
N PRO A 193 0.42 25.05 -42.75
CA PRO A 193 -0.04 24.64 -44.07
C PRO A 193 1.15 24.51 -45.03
N LYS A 194 1.12 23.50 -45.91
CA LYS A 194 1.97 23.48 -47.12
C LYS A 194 1.63 24.73 -47.94
N LEU A 195 2.57 25.66 -48.05
CA LEU A 195 2.52 26.72 -49.07
C LEU A 195 2.96 26.10 -50.39
N ASP A 196 2.02 25.98 -51.31
CA ASP A 196 2.32 25.78 -52.73
C ASP A 196 2.84 27.10 -53.31
N LEU A 197 3.96 26.98 -54.02
CA LEU A 197 4.55 28.01 -54.86
C LEU A 197 3.52 28.48 -55.90
N ILE A 198 3.36 29.79 -56.06
CA ILE A 198 3.27 30.46 -57.37
C ILE A 198 3.72 31.92 -57.22
N ASP A 199 4.48 32.30 -58.23
CA ASP A 199 5.26 33.49 -58.54
C ASP A 199 4.39 34.73 -58.84
N GLN A 200 4.82 35.91 -58.36
CA GLN A 200 4.92 37.20 -59.07
C GLN A 200 4.96 38.41 -58.11
N CYS A 201 6.08 39.13 -58.13
CA CYS A 201 6.24 40.57 -57.86
C CYS A 201 6.44 41.27 -59.23
N PRO A 202 6.37 42.63 -59.40
CA PRO A 202 6.66 43.67 -58.38
C PRO A 202 5.85 45.00 -58.47
N GLY A 203 6.00 45.88 -57.46
CA GLY A 203 5.71 47.32 -57.62
C GLY A 203 5.57 48.18 -56.35
N VAL A 204 6.71 48.69 -55.83
CA VAL A 204 7.07 50.04 -55.27
C VAL A 204 5.93 50.93 -54.68
N ILE A 205 6.00 51.50 -53.46
CA ILE A 205 6.73 52.70 -52.93
C ILE A 205 6.57 52.65 -51.38
N ASP A 206 7.57 52.61 -50.48
CA ASP A 206 8.63 53.53 -49.99
C ASP A 206 8.22 54.67 -49.02
N LEU A 207 9.07 54.79 -47.98
CA LEU A 207 9.42 55.93 -47.08
C LEU A 207 8.90 56.01 -45.63
N ASN A 208 9.87 55.76 -44.71
CA ASN A 208 10.30 56.58 -43.53
C ASN A 208 9.42 56.62 -42.26
N ASN A 209 9.90 56.76 -41.01
CA ASN A 209 11.21 56.83 -40.36
C ASN A 209 11.00 56.73 -38.82
N ASP A 210 12.03 56.26 -38.12
CA ASP A 210 12.57 56.65 -36.78
C ASP A 210 11.66 57.03 -35.58
N ASP A 211 11.91 56.35 -34.45
CA ASP A 211 12.70 56.83 -33.30
C ASP A 211 12.13 56.51 -31.90
N SER A 212 13.10 56.30 -31.03
CA SER A 212 13.13 55.95 -29.61
C SER A 212 12.48 56.99 -28.68
N SER A 213 11.95 56.56 -27.54
CA SER A 213 12.37 57.07 -26.21
C SER A 213 11.65 56.39 -25.04
N ASP A 214 12.46 56.08 -24.03
CA ASP A 214 12.07 55.73 -22.66
C ASP A 214 11.44 56.91 -21.92
N ALA A 215 10.54 56.62 -20.98
CA ALA A 215 10.33 57.45 -19.79
C ALA A 215 9.75 56.61 -18.64
N GLU A 216 10.51 56.55 -17.55
CA GLU A 216 10.07 56.15 -16.21
C GLU A 216 9.02 57.12 -15.64
N ILE A 217 8.20 56.62 -14.72
CA ILE A 217 7.56 57.23 -13.50
C ILE A 217 6.63 56.10 -13.02
N GLY A 218 6.54 55.65 -11.77
CA GLY A 218 6.93 56.18 -10.47
C GLY A 218 5.85 55.70 -9.49
N LEU A 219 6.27 54.80 -8.59
CA LEU A 219 5.90 54.59 -7.18
C LEU A 219 4.44 54.64 -6.67
N ASP A 220 4.26 53.83 -5.62
CA ASP A 220 3.32 53.90 -4.49
C ASP A 220 1.89 53.37 -4.68
N GLU A 221 1.22 52.80 -3.67
CA GLU A 221 1.55 52.16 -2.39
C GLU A 221 0.18 51.60 -1.92
N ASP A 222 0.24 50.60 -1.06
CA ASP A 222 -0.70 50.37 0.05
C ASP A 222 -1.93 49.42 -0.05
N LEU A 223 -2.10 48.80 1.11
CA LEU A 223 -2.96 47.74 1.60
C LEU A 223 -4.47 48.06 1.60
N SER A 224 -5.30 47.01 1.54
CA SER A 224 -6.15 46.60 2.68
C SER A 224 -7.08 45.43 2.37
N GLN A 225 -7.29 44.63 3.41
CA GLN A 225 -8.22 43.51 3.51
C GLN A 225 -9.67 44.00 3.59
N THR A 226 -10.63 43.22 3.09
CA THR A 226 -11.97 43.13 3.69
C THR A 226 -12.55 41.73 3.52
N GLU A 227 -12.92 41.11 4.64
CA GLU A 227 -13.90 40.04 4.73
C GLU A 227 -15.31 40.65 4.74
N ALA A 228 -16.30 39.98 4.14
CA ALA A 228 -17.68 39.94 4.65
C ALA A 228 -18.52 38.90 3.89
N GLU A 229 -19.16 38.02 4.66
CA GLU A 229 -20.21 37.08 4.27
C GLU A 229 -21.51 37.82 3.90
N SER A 230 -22.35 37.20 3.05
CA SER A 230 -23.82 37.28 3.24
C SER A 230 -24.56 36.15 2.49
N ASN A 231 -25.38 35.43 3.26
CA ASN A 231 -26.42 34.48 2.86
C ASN A 231 -27.58 35.18 2.11
N THR A 232 -28.44 34.41 1.42
CA THR A 232 -29.93 34.48 1.53
C THR A 232 -30.68 33.33 0.79
N MET A 233 -31.56 32.63 1.55
CA MET A 233 -32.89 31.97 1.32
C MET A 233 -33.21 31.24 -0.02
N ILE A 234 -33.65 29.97 -0.08
CA ILE A 234 -34.82 29.20 0.44
C ILE A 234 -36.20 29.59 -0.14
N THR A 235 -36.87 28.61 -0.76
CA THR A 235 -38.31 28.20 -0.66
C THR A 235 -38.49 26.91 -1.50
N ASP A 236 -38.79 25.73 -0.91
CA ASP A 236 -40.12 25.14 -0.54
C ASP A 236 -40.81 24.44 -1.73
N THR A 237 -41.40 23.23 -1.72
CA THR A 237 -41.62 22.11 -0.78
C THR A 237 -42.15 20.93 -1.65
N GLU A 238 -41.88 19.66 -1.31
CA GLU A 238 -42.91 18.59 -1.12
C GLU A 238 -42.27 17.23 -0.75
N THR A 239 -42.82 16.57 0.27
CA THR A 239 -42.63 15.15 0.69
C THR A 239 -44.02 14.60 1.07
N PRO A 240 -44.31 13.28 1.25
CA PRO A 240 -43.39 12.20 1.68
C PRO A 240 -43.65 10.76 1.13
N THR A 241 -42.66 9.86 1.21
CA THR A 241 -42.92 8.47 1.65
C THR A 241 -41.67 7.72 2.17
N SER A 242 -41.75 7.29 3.43
CA SER A 242 -41.16 6.10 4.09
C SER A 242 -39.81 5.51 3.62
N SER A 243 -38.79 5.57 4.48
CA SER A 243 -37.92 4.40 4.74
C SER A 243 -37.06 4.54 6.01
N LYS A 244 -37.33 3.66 6.99
CA LYS A 244 -36.50 3.01 8.05
C LYS A 244 -35.30 3.74 8.71
N PRO A 245 -35.07 3.51 10.02
CA PRO A 245 -34.00 4.16 10.77
C PRO A 245 -32.64 3.63 10.31
N SER A 246 -31.85 4.48 9.67
CA SER A 246 -30.46 4.15 9.36
C SER A 246 -29.69 4.10 10.68
N SER A 247 -29.13 2.94 11.03
CA SER A 247 -28.07 2.90 12.02
C SER A 247 -26.91 3.71 11.43
N SER A 248 -26.73 4.93 11.92
CA SER A 248 -25.58 5.76 11.62
C SER A 248 -24.35 5.12 12.28
N GLN A 249 -23.88 4.01 11.71
CA GLN A 249 -22.51 3.60 11.93
C GLN A 249 -21.67 4.72 11.34
N MET A 250 -20.84 5.33 12.17
CA MET A 250 -19.94 6.42 11.83
C MET A 250 -18.82 5.91 10.90
N ARG A 251 -19.18 5.42 9.70
CA ARG A 251 -18.26 5.01 8.65
C ARG A 251 -18.00 6.25 7.82
N ARG A 252 -16.83 6.85 7.98
CA ARG A 252 -16.35 7.82 6.98
C ARG A 252 -16.36 7.11 5.63
N LYS A 253 -17.10 7.65 4.67
CA LYS A 253 -17.13 7.10 3.31
C LYS A 253 -15.73 7.28 2.72
N LEU A 254 -15.12 6.19 2.27
CA LEU A 254 -13.83 6.18 1.55
C LEU A 254 -14.07 5.93 0.05
N PRO A 255 -14.75 6.86 -0.67
CA PRO A 255 -15.24 6.60 -2.02
C PRO A 255 -14.12 6.38 -3.04
N LYS A 256 -12.92 6.92 -2.81
CA LYS A 256 -11.76 6.71 -3.69
C LYS A 256 -11.23 5.28 -3.56
N LEU A 257 -11.09 4.78 -2.33
CA LEU A 257 -10.66 3.41 -2.07
C LEU A 257 -11.70 2.43 -2.61
N ALA A 258 -12.99 2.61 -2.29
CA ALA A 258 -14.05 1.75 -2.78
C ALA A 258 -14.10 1.70 -4.32
N LYS A 259 -14.05 2.85 -5.01
CA LYS A 259 -14.00 2.90 -6.48
C LYS A 259 -12.78 2.18 -7.06
N ILE A 260 -11.62 2.27 -6.40
CA ILE A 260 -10.42 1.55 -6.82
C ILE A 260 -10.60 0.05 -6.58
N CYS A 261 -11.13 -0.37 -5.43
CA CYS A 261 -11.42 -1.77 -5.14
C CYS A 261 -12.40 -2.36 -6.16
N ASP A 262 -13.50 -1.66 -6.46
CA ASP A 262 -14.48 -2.06 -7.47
C ASP A 262 -13.83 -2.17 -8.86
N ARG A 263 -13.00 -1.19 -9.24
CA ARG A 263 -12.28 -1.16 -10.52
C ARG A 263 -11.34 -2.37 -10.69
N PHE A 264 -10.70 -2.80 -9.61
CA PHE A 264 -9.79 -3.95 -9.63
C PHE A 264 -10.48 -5.26 -9.22
N THR A 265 -11.80 -5.27 -9.05
CA THR A 265 -12.55 -6.43 -8.50
C THR A 265 -11.96 -6.95 -7.19
N ALA A 266 -11.33 -6.07 -6.41
CA ALA A 266 -10.82 -6.38 -5.09
C ALA A 266 -12.00 -6.44 -4.12
N SER A 267 -12.12 -7.56 -3.41
CA SER A 267 -13.15 -7.69 -2.38
C SER A 267 -12.97 -6.67 -1.27
N ASP A 268 -14.05 -6.36 -0.53
CA ASP A 268 -13.99 -5.48 0.64
C ASP A 268 -12.90 -5.91 1.63
N ARG A 269 -12.67 -7.23 1.77
CA ARG A 269 -11.57 -7.77 2.60
C ARG A 269 -10.19 -7.34 2.07
N VAL A 270 -9.96 -7.40 0.76
CA VAL A 270 -8.70 -6.99 0.14
C VAL A 270 -8.52 -5.47 0.23
N GLY A 271 -9.57 -4.70 -0.04
CA GLY A 271 -9.55 -3.24 0.10
C GLY A 271 -9.23 -2.79 1.52
N ALA A 272 -9.83 -3.45 2.52
CA ALA A 272 -9.52 -3.22 3.92
C ALA A 272 -8.06 -3.56 4.25
N ALA A 273 -7.54 -4.71 3.78
CA ALA A 273 -6.16 -5.11 4.03
C ALA A 273 -5.14 -4.13 3.44
N VAL A 274 -5.34 -3.66 2.20
CA VAL A 274 -4.47 -2.67 1.55
C VAL A 274 -4.50 -1.33 2.30
N ALA A 275 -5.70 -0.87 2.69
CA ALA A 275 -5.83 0.36 3.47
C ALA A 275 -5.11 0.25 4.82
N THR A 276 -5.24 -0.90 5.51
CA THR A 276 -4.53 -1.17 6.77
C THR A 276 -3.02 -1.16 6.59
N ALA A 277 -2.48 -1.80 5.56
CA ALA A 277 -1.03 -1.83 5.32
C ALA A 277 -0.45 -0.44 5.05
N VAL A 278 -1.10 0.37 4.22
CA VAL A 278 -0.69 1.77 3.99
C VAL A 278 -0.72 2.56 5.29
N LEU A 279 -1.77 2.38 6.08
CA LEU A 279 -1.90 3.04 7.36
C LEU A 279 -0.80 2.61 8.35
N GLU A 280 -0.44 1.33 8.39
CA GLU A 280 0.69 0.80 9.17
C GLU A 280 2.02 1.42 8.76
N ASP A 281 2.30 1.57 7.46
CA ASP A 281 3.53 2.20 6.94
C ASP A 281 3.66 3.67 7.36
N PHE A 282 2.53 4.36 7.51
CA PHE A 282 2.48 5.74 8.05
C PHE A 282 2.38 5.79 9.57
N GLY A 283 2.36 4.66 10.28
CA GLY A 283 2.17 4.58 11.72
C GLY A 283 0.76 4.96 12.19
N ILE A 284 -0.24 4.94 11.29
CA ILE A 284 -1.64 5.31 11.51
C ILE A 284 -2.49 4.04 11.66
N GLY A 285 -2.10 3.17 12.58
CA GLY A 285 -2.72 1.87 12.79
C GLY A 285 -1.65 0.89 13.18
N CYS A 286 -1.55 0.59 14.46
CA CYS A 286 -0.50 -0.23 15.01
C CYS A 286 -1.03 -0.94 16.26
N ASP A 287 -0.26 -1.92 16.74
CA ASP A 287 -0.64 -2.59 17.98
C ASP A 287 -0.69 -1.60 19.16
N GLY A 288 -1.48 -1.94 20.18
CA GLY A 288 -1.72 -1.05 21.33
C GLY A 288 -0.54 -0.95 22.30
N THR A 289 0.68 -1.29 21.87
CA THR A 289 1.85 -1.29 22.74
C THR A 289 2.25 0.11 23.16
N ALA A 290 2.96 0.23 24.28
CA ALA A 290 3.42 1.51 24.80
C ALA A 290 4.40 2.24 23.85
N THR A 291 5.17 1.50 23.05
CA THR A 291 6.03 2.06 21.99
C THR A 291 5.24 2.75 20.89
N ASN A 292 3.99 2.34 20.69
CA ASN A 292 3.13 2.84 19.62
C ASN A 292 2.14 3.91 20.11
N THR A 293 1.50 3.66 21.24
CA THR A 293 0.40 4.48 21.81
C THR A 293 0.79 5.23 23.09
N GLY A 294 2.02 5.05 23.59
CA GLY A 294 2.45 5.63 24.86
C GLY A 294 2.36 7.16 24.88
N PRO A 295 1.95 7.75 26.02
CA PRO A 295 1.79 9.20 26.15
C PRO A 295 3.13 9.96 26.04
N ALA A 296 4.25 9.29 26.32
CA ALA A 296 5.60 9.79 26.15
C ALA A 296 6.38 8.87 25.20
N GLY A 297 6.72 9.38 24.01
CA GLY A 297 7.55 8.65 23.03
C GLY A 297 6.82 7.64 22.15
N GLY A 298 5.50 7.48 22.26
CA GLY A 298 4.72 6.65 21.35
C GLY A 298 4.77 7.19 19.92
N ILE A 299 4.96 6.33 18.91
CA ILE A 299 5.10 6.78 17.51
C ILE A 299 3.89 7.59 17.02
N ILE A 300 2.67 7.19 17.39
CA ILE A 300 1.45 7.94 17.05
C ILE A 300 1.50 9.31 17.73
N ARG A 301 1.89 9.37 19.00
CA ARG A 301 1.99 10.63 19.75
C ARG A 301 3.02 11.57 19.14
N LEU A 302 4.16 11.05 18.70
CA LEU A 302 5.20 11.83 18.02
C LEU A 302 4.70 12.36 16.66
N LEU A 303 3.93 11.55 15.92
CA LEU A 303 3.31 11.97 14.67
C LEU A 303 2.25 13.06 14.89
N GLU A 304 1.40 12.94 15.90
CA GLU A 304 0.42 13.98 16.27
C GLU A 304 1.09 15.33 16.57
N ILE A 305 2.18 15.30 17.35
CA ILE A 305 2.98 16.50 17.67
C ILE A 305 3.55 17.09 16.38
N LYS A 306 4.15 16.27 15.52
CA LYS A 306 4.74 16.72 14.25
C LYS A 306 3.70 17.29 13.28
N LEU A 307 2.50 16.72 13.25
CA LEU A 307 1.42 17.12 12.35
C LEU A 307 0.54 18.24 12.92
N GLY A 308 0.72 18.62 14.19
CA GLY A 308 -0.06 19.67 14.86
C GLY A 308 -1.54 19.35 15.02
N ARG A 309 -1.94 18.08 14.96
CA ARG A 309 -3.34 17.64 15.08
C ARG A 309 -3.46 16.23 15.64
N PRO A 310 -4.57 15.89 16.32
CA PRO A 310 -4.82 14.53 16.77
C PRO A 310 -5.00 13.58 15.57
N LEU A 311 -4.51 12.35 15.69
CA LEU A 311 -4.70 11.29 14.71
C LEU A 311 -5.79 10.33 15.19
N GLN A 312 -6.53 9.74 14.24
CA GLN A 312 -7.43 8.64 14.59
C GLN A 312 -6.59 7.41 14.90
N TRP A 313 -6.72 6.87 16.11
CA TRP A 313 -6.03 5.64 16.49
C TRP A 313 -6.84 4.45 15.96
N LEU A 314 -6.16 3.48 15.37
CA LEU A 314 -6.70 2.16 15.05
C LEU A 314 -5.97 1.13 15.92
N PRO A 315 -6.21 1.12 17.25
CA PRO A 315 -5.53 0.19 18.13
C PRO A 315 -5.97 -1.24 17.80
N CYS A 316 -5.03 -2.17 17.88
CA CYS A 316 -5.31 -3.60 17.75
C CYS A 316 -6.46 -4.01 18.69
N LEU A 317 -7.55 -4.57 18.13
CA LEU A 317 -8.74 -4.99 18.89
C LEU A 317 -8.42 -6.02 19.98
N LEU A 318 -7.39 -6.85 19.80
CA LEU A 318 -6.96 -7.79 20.85
C LEU A 318 -6.43 -7.05 22.08
N HIS A 319 -5.65 -5.98 21.88
CA HIS A 319 -5.15 -5.13 22.97
C HIS A 319 -6.27 -4.26 23.57
N ALA A 320 -7.27 -3.86 22.77
CA ALA A 320 -8.45 -3.15 23.28
C ALA A 320 -9.25 -3.98 24.30
N ASN A 321 -9.30 -5.31 24.11
CA ASN A 321 -9.95 -6.22 25.05
C ASN A 321 -9.04 -6.64 26.23
N GLU A 322 -7.73 -6.51 26.07
CA GLU A 322 -6.76 -6.84 27.10
C GLU A 322 -6.88 -5.94 28.33
N LEU A 323 -6.96 -4.62 28.14
CA LEU A 323 -6.95 -3.68 29.27
C LEU A 323 -8.19 -3.82 30.17
N PRO A 324 -9.43 -3.88 29.66
CA PRO A 324 -10.60 -4.10 30.52
C PRO A 324 -10.54 -5.43 31.27
N LEU A 325 -10.08 -6.52 30.63
CA LEU A 325 -9.91 -7.80 31.32
C LEU A 325 -8.86 -7.71 32.41
N CYS A 326 -7.71 -7.12 32.12
CA CYS A 326 -6.63 -6.97 33.06
C CYS A 326 -7.12 -6.19 34.30
N HIS A 327 -7.88 -5.12 34.10
CA HIS A 327 -8.51 -4.38 35.20
C HIS A 327 -9.55 -5.22 35.96
N LEU A 328 -10.37 -6.01 35.27
CA LEU A 328 -11.36 -6.88 35.89
C LEU A 328 -10.70 -7.99 36.74
N ILE A 329 -9.67 -8.66 36.21
CA ILE A 329 -8.88 -9.64 36.96
C ILE A 329 -8.23 -8.97 38.17
N LYS A 330 -7.63 -7.78 37.99
CA LYS A 330 -7.02 -7.03 39.10
C LYS A 330 -8.03 -6.70 40.21
N HIS A 331 -9.27 -6.40 39.84
CA HIS A 331 -10.34 -6.12 40.79
C HIS A 331 -10.82 -7.38 41.51
N LEU A 332 -10.99 -8.49 40.79
CA LEU A 332 -11.59 -9.73 41.30
C LEU A 332 -10.60 -10.69 41.97
N ASP A 333 -9.33 -10.65 41.56
CA ASP A 333 -8.28 -11.62 41.94
C ASP A 333 -7.03 -10.92 42.48
N GLY A 334 -6.95 -9.59 42.43
CA GLY A 334 -5.83 -8.82 42.99
C GLY A 334 -4.69 -8.55 42.01
N LYS A 335 -3.64 -7.89 42.50
CA LYS A 335 -2.53 -7.38 41.66
C LYS A 335 -1.68 -8.52 41.10
N THR A 336 -1.11 -8.33 39.91
CA THR A 336 -0.10 -9.24 39.36
C THR A 336 1.21 -9.12 40.13
N THR A 337 1.90 -10.24 40.39
CA THR A 337 3.22 -10.27 41.06
C THR A 337 4.39 -10.17 40.10
N GLY A 338 4.13 -10.27 38.80
CA GLY A 338 5.13 -10.15 37.73
C GLY A 338 4.51 -10.42 36.35
N PRO A 339 5.31 -10.43 35.27
CA PRO A 339 4.83 -10.59 33.88
C PRO A 339 4.18 -11.96 33.58
N GLN A 340 4.29 -12.92 34.50
CA GLN A 340 3.71 -14.26 34.39
C GLN A 340 2.94 -14.70 35.64
N GLY A 341 2.87 -13.86 36.67
CA GLY A 341 2.30 -14.22 37.98
C GLY A 341 1.08 -13.38 38.32
N PHE A 342 0.02 -14.06 38.77
CA PHE A 342 -1.10 -13.45 39.50
C PHE A 342 -0.91 -13.72 41.00
N SER A 343 -1.38 -12.83 41.87
CA SER A 343 -1.36 -13.07 43.33
C SER A 343 -2.59 -13.83 43.84
N GLY A 344 -3.70 -13.79 43.10
CA GLY A 344 -4.96 -14.34 43.57
C GLY A 344 -5.16 -15.83 43.27
N PRO A 345 -6.20 -16.42 43.89
CA PRO A 345 -6.53 -17.83 43.74
C PRO A 345 -6.91 -18.20 42.31
N ILE A 346 -7.61 -17.33 41.58
CA ILE A 346 -8.02 -17.60 40.19
C ILE A 346 -6.78 -17.61 39.30
N GLY A 347 -5.98 -16.56 39.35
CA GLY A 347 -4.81 -16.43 38.52
C GLY A 347 -3.74 -17.48 38.80
N SER A 348 -3.61 -17.94 40.06
CA SER A 348 -2.80 -19.10 40.41
C SER A 348 -3.32 -20.39 39.77
N ALA A 349 -4.65 -20.59 39.79
CA ALA A 349 -5.28 -21.75 39.15
C ALA A 349 -5.19 -21.71 37.61
N LEU A 350 -5.09 -20.53 36.99
CA LEU A 350 -4.91 -20.39 35.54
C LEU A 350 -3.60 -21.00 35.05
N LEU A 351 -2.54 -21.10 35.86
CA LEU A 351 -1.25 -21.64 35.44
C LEU A 351 -1.31 -23.12 35.05
N ASN A 352 -2.16 -23.91 35.71
CA ASN A 352 -2.25 -25.36 35.57
C ASN A 352 -3.66 -25.84 35.22
N CYS A 353 -4.52 -24.96 34.70
CA CYS A 353 -5.92 -25.26 34.40
C CYS A 353 -6.12 -26.43 33.41
N GLU A 354 -5.13 -26.71 32.56
CA GLU A 354 -5.11 -27.80 31.60
C GLU A 354 -5.00 -29.18 32.25
N LEU A 355 -4.46 -29.26 33.47
CA LEU A 355 -4.33 -30.51 34.24
C LEU A 355 -5.62 -30.86 34.99
N GLN A 356 -6.56 -29.92 35.07
CA GLN A 356 -7.81 -30.12 35.81
C GLN A 356 -8.83 -30.89 34.96
N PRO A 357 -9.56 -31.85 35.55
CA PRO A 357 -10.63 -32.56 34.85
C PRO A 357 -11.78 -31.60 34.52
N VAL A 358 -12.60 -31.96 33.53
CA VAL A 358 -13.84 -31.25 33.22
C VAL A 358 -14.97 -31.86 34.04
N TYR A 359 -15.79 -31.00 34.65
CA TYR A 359 -16.96 -31.40 35.42
C TYR A 359 -18.25 -30.95 34.75
N ASN A 360 -19.40 -31.29 35.35
CA ASN A 360 -20.65 -30.63 35.01
C ASN A 360 -20.58 -29.16 35.44
N PHE A 361 -20.85 -28.25 34.51
CA PHE A 361 -20.81 -26.80 34.74
C PHE A 361 -22.10 -26.16 34.22
N VAL A 362 -22.37 -24.94 34.68
CA VAL A 362 -23.56 -24.18 34.27
C VAL A 362 -23.30 -23.51 32.93
N ALA A 363 -24.24 -23.64 31.99
CA ALA A 363 -24.15 -22.96 30.71
C ALA A 363 -24.26 -21.43 30.88
N ILE A 364 -23.46 -20.66 30.13
CA ILE A 364 -23.55 -19.20 30.09
C ILE A 364 -24.19 -18.77 28.77
N SER A 365 -25.38 -18.17 28.83
CA SER A 365 -26.08 -17.68 27.64
C SER A 365 -25.28 -16.59 26.94
N SER A 366 -25.00 -16.77 25.65
CA SER A 366 -24.36 -15.77 24.80
C SER A 366 -24.75 -15.97 23.33
N SER A 367 -24.58 -14.92 22.52
CA SER A 367 -24.67 -15.00 21.06
C SER A 367 -23.29 -15.18 20.46
N ILE A 368 -22.88 -16.43 20.23
CA ILE A 368 -21.63 -16.74 19.54
C ILE A 368 -21.89 -16.65 18.03
N PRO A 369 -21.11 -15.86 17.28
CA PRO A 369 -21.35 -15.71 15.87
C PRO A 369 -20.89 -16.94 15.08
N ASP A 370 -21.61 -17.25 14.00
CA ASP A 370 -21.26 -18.34 13.09
C ASP A 370 -20.03 -17.96 12.25
N VAL A 371 -18.90 -18.65 12.46
CA VAL A 371 -17.65 -18.41 11.74
C VAL A 371 -17.09 -19.72 11.20
N SER A 372 -16.63 -19.68 9.94
CA SER A 372 -15.94 -20.81 9.32
C SER A 372 -14.66 -21.16 10.09
N LEU A 373 -14.64 -22.35 10.71
CA LEU A 373 -13.49 -22.84 11.48
C LEU A 373 -12.18 -22.91 10.66
N SER A 374 -12.27 -23.02 9.33
CA SER A 374 -11.12 -23.08 8.44
C SER A 374 -10.37 -21.74 8.32
N GLU A 375 -11.03 -20.62 8.60
CA GLU A 375 -10.42 -19.29 8.55
C GLU A 375 -9.65 -18.95 9.84
N LEU A 376 -9.80 -19.75 10.91
CA LEU A 376 -9.28 -19.45 12.24
C LEU A 376 -7.82 -19.89 12.43
N SER A 377 -7.08 -19.15 13.25
CA SER A 377 -5.83 -19.67 13.85
C SER A 377 -6.15 -20.75 14.88
N THR A 378 -5.14 -21.56 15.24
CA THR A 378 -5.26 -22.60 16.28
C THR A 378 -5.81 -22.05 17.59
N ASP A 379 -5.32 -20.87 18.01
CA ASP A 379 -5.75 -20.24 19.25
C ASP A 379 -7.18 -19.68 19.18
N GLN A 380 -7.55 -19.05 18.06
CA GLN A 380 -8.93 -18.56 17.86
C GLN A 380 -9.93 -19.71 17.78
N ARG A 381 -9.55 -20.80 17.11
CA ARG A 381 -10.38 -22.00 17.01
C ARG A 381 -10.64 -22.62 18.38
N TYR A 382 -9.60 -22.76 19.20
CA TYR A 382 -9.76 -23.25 20.57
C TYR A 382 -10.69 -22.36 21.38
N LEU A 383 -10.53 -21.03 21.32
CA LEU A 383 -11.42 -20.11 22.04
C LEU A 383 -12.86 -20.25 21.55
N HIS A 384 -13.09 -20.31 20.24
CA HIS A 384 -14.43 -20.47 19.66
C HIS A 384 -15.11 -21.77 20.11
N GLU A 385 -14.41 -22.91 20.03
CA GLU A 385 -14.91 -24.21 20.49
C GLU A 385 -15.18 -24.22 22.00
N MET A 386 -14.36 -23.53 22.79
CA MET A 386 -14.58 -23.34 24.24
C MET A 386 -15.80 -22.47 24.53
N CYS A 387 -15.97 -21.34 23.83
CA CYS A 387 -17.16 -20.51 23.98
C CYS A 387 -18.42 -21.32 23.65
N LEU A 388 -18.42 -22.08 22.55
CA LEU A 388 -19.55 -22.95 22.19
C LEU A 388 -19.85 -23.95 23.31
N SER A 389 -18.82 -24.59 23.86
CA SER A 389 -18.97 -25.56 24.95
C SER A 389 -19.55 -24.94 26.22
N VAL A 390 -19.10 -23.73 26.57
CA VAL A 390 -19.60 -22.95 27.72
C VAL A 390 -21.04 -22.50 27.48
N MET A 391 -21.40 -22.15 26.24
CA MET A 391 -22.76 -21.76 25.86
C MET A 391 -23.73 -22.93 25.91
N THR A 392 -23.32 -24.13 25.50
CA THR A 392 -24.18 -25.32 25.46
C THR A 392 -24.18 -26.11 26.78
N GLY A 393 -23.26 -25.81 27.71
CA GLY A 393 -23.09 -26.59 28.95
C GLY A 393 -22.40 -27.94 28.74
N CYS A 394 -21.81 -28.17 27.57
CA CYS A 394 -21.26 -29.48 27.18
C CYS A 394 -19.88 -29.29 26.56
N CYS A 395 -18.85 -29.95 27.10
CA CYS A 395 -17.50 -29.93 26.55
C CYS A 395 -17.05 -31.35 26.19
N SER A 396 -16.47 -31.53 25.00
CA SER A 396 -15.94 -32.82 24.57
C SER A 396 -14.62 -33.14 25.25
N GLU A 397 -14.34 -34.43 25.49
CA GLU A 397 -13.06 -34.85 26.06
C GLU A 397 -11.85 -34.47 25.18
N GLU A 398 -12.03 -34.45 23.86
CA GLU A 398 -10.99 -34.06 22.92
C GLU A 398 -10.61 -32.58 23.12
N LEU A 399 -11.61 -31.70 23.22
CA LEU A 399 -11.39 -30.27 23.48
C LEU A 399 -10.77 -30.05 24.86
N ALA A 400 -11.24 -30.78 25.87
CA ALA A 400 -10.73 -30.70 27.25
C ALA A 400 -9.23 -31.03 27.37
N ARG A 401 -8.74 -31.98 26.55
CA ARG A 401 -7.34 -32.43 26.52
C ARG A 401 -6.40 -31.48 25.76
N ARG A 402 -6.92 -30.56 24.96
CA ARG A 402 -6.09 -29.62 24.19
C ARG A 402 -5.49 -28.56 25.12
N ASN A 403 -4.21 -28.24 24.87
CA ASN A 403 -3.48 -27.25 25.66
C ASN A 403 -3.91 -25.81 25.27
N PRO A 404 -4.38 -24.98 26.21
CA PRO A 404 -4.81 -23.61 25.94
C PRO A 404 -3.65 -22.63 25.63
N GLY A 405 -2.39 -23.08 25.68
CA GLY A 405 -1.17 -22.31 25.41
C GLY A 405 -0.52 -21.78 26.69
N LYS A 406 0.78 -21.47 26.69
CA LYS A 406 1.49 -20.95 27.88
C LYS A 406 1.00 -19.55 28.26
N MET A 407 0.79 -19.31 29.56
CA MET A 407 0.42 -18.00 30.09
C MET A 407 1.39 -16.90 29.62
N ALA A 408 0.81 -15.74 29.29
CA ALA A 408 1.49 -14.47 29.05
C ALA A 408 0.48 -13.35 29.28
N HIS A 409 0.74 -12.44 30.23
CA HIS A 409 -0.21 -11.37 30.57
C HIS A 409 -0.52 -10.44 29.39
N SER A 410 0.45 -10.22 28.50
CA SER A 410 0.31 -9.40 27.29
C SER A 410 -0.52 -10.03 26.16
N ARG A 411 -1.19 -11.16 26.43
CA ARG A 411 -1.96 -11.90 25.42
C ARG A 411 -3.35 -12.24 25.96
N TRP A 412 -4.27 -11.28 25.81
CA TRP A 412 -5.71 -11.42 26.12
C TRP A 412 -6.28 -12.78 25.75
N LEU A 413 -6.00 -13.26 24.52
CA LEU A 413 -6.57 -14.50 24.00
C LEU A 413 -6.19 -15.73 24.82
N THR A 414 -4.93 -15.80 25.29
CA THR A 414 -4.47 -16.91 26.12
C THR A 414 -5.14 -16.88 27.49
N THR A 415 -5.21 -15.70 28.11
CA THR A 415 -5.85 -15.53 29.42
C THR A 415 -7.34 -15.88 29.35
N ALA A 416 -8.04 -15.41 28.31
CA ALA A 416 -9.45 -15.72 28.10
C ALA A 416 -9.71 -17.22 27.92
N LYS A 417 -8.93 -17.90 27.07
CA LYS A 417 -9.00 -19.35 26.88
C LYS A 417 -8.80 -20.12 28.18
N ARG A 418 -7.79 -19.72 28.98
CA ARG A 418 -7.49 -20.37 30.26
C ARG A 418 -8.59 -20.11 31.31
N ILE A 419 -9.21 -18.94 31.32
CA ILE A 419 -10.36 -18.65 32.20
C ILE A 419 -11.55 -19.56 31.85
N LEU A 420 -11.92 -19.67 30.57
CA LEU A 420 -13.00 -20.59 30.17
C LEU A 420 -12.63 -22.06 30.47
N ARG A 421 -11.37 -22.44 30.26
CA ARG A 421 -10.88 -23.79 30.58
C ARG A 421 -10.95 -24.09 32.07
N LEU A 422 -10.67 -23.11 32.91
CA LEU A 422 -10.77 -23.21 34.37
C LEU A 422 -12.24 -23.25 34.82
N TYR A 423 -13.12 -22.46 34.20
CA TYR A 423 -14.55 -22.42 34.50
C TYR A 423 -15.20 -23.80 34.36
N ILE A 424 -14.95 -24.50 33.24
CA ILE A 424 -15.49 -25.84 33.02
C ILE A 424 -14.83 -26.93 33.90
N SER A 425 -13.76 -26.59 34.61
CA SER A 425 -13.07 -27.47 35.57
C SER A 425 -13.54 -27.31 37.00
N GLN A 426 -14.60 -26.54 37.26
CA GLN A 426 -15.13 -26.33 38.61
C GLN A 426 -16.61 -26.67 38.65
N GLN A 427 -17.00 -27.63 39.51
CA GLN A 427 -18.42 -27.94 39.76
C GLN A 427 -19.15 -26.73 40.35
N ASN A 428 -18.48 -26.01 41.25
CA ASN A 428 -19.01 -24.82 41.94
C ASN A 428 -18.04 -23.65 41.70
N PRO A 429 -18.07 -23.01 40.52
CA PRO A 429 -17.17 -21.91 40.23
C PRO A 429 -17.46 -20.73 41.16
N THR A 430 -16.42 -20.06 41.64
CA THR A 430 -16.58 -18.87 42.49
C THR A 430 -17.31 -17.76 41.74
N HIS A 431 -18.01 -16.88 42.47
CA HIS A 431 -18.69 -15.73 41.85
C HIS A 431 -17.74 -14.89 40.98
N SER A 432 -16.50 -14.69 41.43
CA SER A 432 -15.46 -14.00 40.66
C SER A 432 -15.10 -14.72 39.36
N LEU A 433 -15.00 -16.05 39.36
CA LEU A 433 -14.73 -16.83 38.15
C LEU A 433 -15.94 -16.81 37.20
N GLN A 434 -17.16 -16.89 37.72
CA GLN A 434 -18.39 -16.74 36.95
C GLN A 434 -18.46 -15.38 36.26
N MET A 435 -18.11 -14.29 36.95
CA MET A 435 -18.05 -12.95 36.37
C MET A 435 -17.04 -12.86 35.23
N LEU A 436 -15.84 -13.42 35.40
CA LEU A 436 -14.80 -13.42 34.36
C LEU A 436 -15.23 -14.22 33.13
N ALA A 437 -15.79 -15.42 33.33
CA ALA A 437 -16.30 -16.25 32.23
C ALA A 437 -17.45 -15.56 31.49
N THR A 438 -18.38 -14.96 32.23
CA THR A 438 -19.50 -14.19 31.65
C THR A 438 -19.01 -13.00 30.85
N TYR A 439 -18.04 -12.25 31.37
CA TYR A 439 -17.42 -11.14 30.65
C TYR A 439 -16.83 -11.58 29.31
N ILE A 440 -16.03 -12.66 29.29
CA ILE A 440 -15.43 -13.19 28.06
C ILE A 440 -16.50 -13.63 27.05
N MET A 441 -17.57 -14.27 27.54
CA MET A 441 -18.66 -14.73 26.69
C MET A 441 -19.44 -13.57 26.05
N GLN A 442 -19.41 -12.37 26.61
CA GLN A 442 -20.20 -11.22 26.14
C GLN A 442 -19.44 -10.24 25.25
N VAL A 443 -18.10 -10.30 25.23
CA VAL A 443 -17.22 -9.37 24.50
C VAL A 443 -17.04 -9.77 23.04
#